data_AF-A0A8R7UYQ5-F1
#
_entry.id   AF-A0A8R7UYQ5-F1
#
_cell.length_a   1.000
_cell.length_b   1.000
_cell.length_c   1.000
_cell.angle_alpha   90.00
_cell.angle_beta   90.00
_cell.angle_gamma   90.00
#
_symmetry.space_group_name_H-M   'P 1'
#
loop_
_entity.id
_entity.type
_entity.pdbx_description
1 polymer ?
#
loop_
_entity_poly.entity_id
_entity_poly.type
_entity_poly.pdbx_seq_one_letter_code
_entity_poly.pdbx_strand_id
1 'polypeptide(L)'
;MQSHSKLRIASASAQPAVLGLHGWADLPDGPLSSILALSGSFRDVLAFAATCRSWRAAFSSYPNKSAFCTRFPPLLVQFNVCVQAPDLPSNNGHHELRTCKVIDPINKNIALRCQIPQEIYQEMHFAGISYGQLICGRAGYCLVVDVFSGAVVSPPRLPFSGDFEFGREFYFSGILTAPIASPNSHLLVSTAISLFDWPVGSNSWSELQLSDESIEQIVEFNGQFIAMDDCYKIYALQLSPQLGLQEITTEWVGDQPPSSYTKPWLVVCGDMLLMVS
;
A
#
# COMPACT_ATOMS: atom_id res chain seq x y z
N MET A 1 16.83 2.91 79.01
CA MET A 1 16.97 2.85 77.54
C MET A 1 15.92 1.89 77.00
N GLN A 2 14.84 2.39 76.40
CA GLN A 2 14.10 1.69 75.35
C GLN A 2 13.18 2.70 74.66
N SER A 3 13.20 2.63 73.34
CA SER A 3 12.89 3.69 72.38
C SER A 3 11.40 3.74 72.05
N HIS A 4 10.82 4.94 72.08
CA HIS A 4 9.54 5.25 71.45
C HIS A 4 9.79 5.67 69.99
N SER A 5 9.42 4.84 69.02
CA SER A 5 9.32 5.25 67.61
C SER A 5 7.87 5.59 67.25
N LYS A 6 7.60 6.89 67.16
CA LYS A 6 6.36 7.48 66.63
C LYS A 6 6.29 7.25 65.12
N LEU A 7 5.21 6.60 64.66
CA LEU A 7 4.78 6.60 63.26
C LEU A 7 4.38 8.04 62.87
N ARG A 8 5.10 8.63 61.91
CA ARG A 8 4.70 9.88 61.25
C ARG A 8 3.72 9.52 60.14
N ILE A 9 2.48 9.97 60.30
CA ILE A 9 1.48 10.04 59.22
C ILE A 9 1.91 11.19 58.31
N ALA A 10 2.34 10.86 57.08
CA ALA A 10 2.53 11.84 56.03
C ALA A 10 1.24 11.89 55.20
N SER A 11 0.67 13.10 55.13
CA SER A 11 -0.51 13.44 54.36
C SER A 11 -0.33 13.08 52.88
N ALA A 12 -1.25 12.29 52.34
CA ALA A 12 -1.33 12.02 50.92
C ALA A 12 -1.75 13.32 50.19
N SER A 13 -0.77 13.97 49.56
CA SER A 13 -1.04 14.96 48.53
C SER A 13 -1.69 14.22 47.35
N ALA A 14 -3.01 14.38 47.19
CA ALA A 14 -3.71 13.94 46.01
C ALA A 14 -3.06 14.61 44.78
N GLN A 15 -2.31 13.83 44.00
CA GLN A 15 -1.95 14.25 42.66
C GLN A 15 -3.24 14.31 41.82
N PRO A 16 -3.43 15.35 40.99
CA PRO A 16 -4.57 15.38 40.08
C PRO A 16 -4.47 14.16 39.19
N ALA A 17 -5.56 13.38 39.14
CA ALA A 17 -5.72 12.35 38.13
C ALA A 17 -5.47 13.00 36.77
N VAL A 18 -4.37 12.63 36.11
CA VAL A 18 -4.21 12.87 34.69
C VAL A 18 -5.33 12.05 34.05
N LEU A 19 -6.44 12.72 33.79
CA LEU A 19 -7.47 12.26 32.87
C LEU A 19 -6.75 12.02 31.55
N GLY A 20 -6.32 10.79 31.31
CA GLY A 20 -5.93 10.35 29.99
C GLY A 20 -7.08 10.70 29.06
N LEU A 21 -6.81 11.54 28.06
CA LEU A 21 -7.75 11.83 26.98
C LEU A 21 -8.01 10.52 26.21
N HIS A 22 -8.89 9.67 26.74
CA HIS A 22 -9.36 8.42 26.16
C HIS A 22 -10.53 8.65 25.17
N GLY A 23 -10.49 9.75 24.41
CA GLY A 23 -11.62 10.20 23.59
C GLY A 23 -11.38 10.33 22.09
N TRP A 24 -10.15 10.12 21.61
CA TRP A 24 -9.79 10.29 20.20
C TRP A 24 -9.21 9.02 19.55
N ALA A 25 -9.17 7.91 20.31
CA ALA A 25 -8.57 6.67 19.85
C ALA A 25 -9.41 5.95 18.79
N ASP A 26 -10.73 6.10 18.89
CA ASP A 26 -11.70 5.42 18.03
C ASP A 26 -12.55 6.49 17.35
N LEU A 27 -12.06 6.99 16.21
CA LEU A 27 -12.82 7.93 15.41
C LEU A 27 -13.91 7.15 14.65
N PRO A 28 -15.21 7.49 14.78
CA PRO A 28 -16.21 6.97 13.85
C PRO A 28 -15.92 7.47 12.43
N ASP A 29 -16.51 6.86 11.39
CA ASP A 29 -16.27 7.27 9.99
C ASP A 29 -16.69 8.73 9.69
N GLY A 30 -17.57 9.29 10.53
CA GLY A 30 -18.16 10.63 10.39
C GLY A 30 -17.16 11.79 10.43
N PRO A 31 -16.31 11.91 11.47
CA PRO A 31 -15.36 13.01 11.55
C PRO A 31 -14.27 12.95 10.47
N LEU A 32 -13.77 11.77 10.08
CA LEU A 32 -12.78 11.68 9.00
C LEU A 32 -13.37 12.16 7.67
N SER A 33 -14.60 11.78 7.36
CA SER A 33 -15.32 12.28 6.19
C SER A 33 -15.51 13.81 6.22
N SER A 34 -15.74 14.38 7.41
CA SER A 34 -15.87 15.84 7.59
C SER A 34 -14.54 16.58 7.43
N ILE A 35 -13.44 15.99 7.89
CA ILE A 35 -12.11 16.56 7.73
C ILE A 35 -11.65 16.50 6.27
N LEU A 36 -11.92 15.39 5.58
CA LEU A 36 -11.76 15.32 4.13
C LEU A 36 -12.62 16.39 3.47
N ALA A 37 -13.86 16.59 3.94
CA ALA A 37 -14.77 17.62 3.45
C ALA A 37 -14.25 19.07 3.60
N LEU A 38 -13.35 19.33 4.54
CA LEU A 38 -12.76 20.64 4.80
C LEU A 38 -11.33 20.79 4.25
N SER A 39 -10.69 19.69 3.88
CA SER A 39 -9.32 19.68 3.37
C SER A 39 -9.27 20.20 1.93
N GLY A 40 -8.35 21.14 1.68
CA GLY A 40 -8.15 21.77 0.37
C GLY A 40 -7.07 21.10 -0.48
N SER A 41 -6.23 20.27 0.13
CA SER A 41 -5.16 19.52 -0.55
C SER A 41 -4.86 18.20 0.15
N PHE A 42 -4.17 17.29 -0.54
CA PHE A 42 -3.74 16.02 0.05
C PHE A 42 -2.78 16.24 1.23
N ARG A 43 -1.99 17.32 1.16
CA ARG A 43 -1.08 17.73 2.23
C ARG A 43 -1.82 18.05 3.53
N ASP A 44 -2.97 18.73 3.46
CA ASP A 44 -3.74 19.07 4.66
C ASP A 44 -4.23 17.78 5.34
N VAL A 45 -4.64 16.80 4.55
CA VAL A 45 -5.06 15.48 5.04
C VAL A 45 -3.89 14.73 5.71
N LEU A 46 -2.69 14.77 5.13
CA LEU A 46 -1.51 14.16 5.75
C LEU A 46 -1.04 14.88 7.00
N ALA A 47 -1.03 16.22 7.00
CA ALA A 47 -0.68 17.01 8.18
C ALA A 47 -1.64 16.69 9.33
N PHE A 48 -2.90 16.49 8.99
CA PHE A 48 -3.92 16.10 9.92
C PHE A 48 -3.72 14.66 10.45
N ALA A 49 -3.46 13.68 9.56
CA ALA A 49 -3.11 12.32 9.95
C ALA A 49 -1.86 12.26 10.84
N ALA A 50 -0.94 13.22 10.71
CA ALA A 50 0.27 13.29 11.51
C ALA A 50 0.05 13.79 12.96
N THR A 51 -1.11 14.37 13.28
CA THR A 51 -1.37 14.99 14.59
C THR A 51 -1.30 14.02 15.77
N CYS A 52 -1.77 12.78 15.61
CA CYS A 52 -1.61 11.73 16.61
C CYS A 52 -1.64 10.32 15.99
N ARG A 53 -1.31 9.29 16.78
CA ARG A 53 -1.27 7.90 16.32
C ARG A 53 -2.64 7.39 15.85
N SER A 54 -3.71 7.77 16.54
CA SER A 54 -5.08 7.33 16.22
C SER A 54 -5.58 7.93 14.92
N TRP A 55 -5.32 9.22 14.68
CA TRP A 55 -5.62 9.86 13.38
C TRP A 55 -4.84 9.24 12.23
N ARG A 56 -3.57 8.91 12.46
CA ARG A 56 -2.76 8.21 11.47
C ARG A 56 -3.33 6.84 11.16
N ALA A 57 -3.69 6.07 12.18
CA ALA A 57 -4.29 4.74 12.00
C ALA A 57 -5.62 4.84 11.23
N ALA A 58 -6.52 5.75 11.63
CA ALA A 58 -7.80 5.95 10.97
C ALA A 58 -7.66 6.37 9.50
N PHE A 59 -6.70 7.24 9.19
CA PHE A 59 -6.38 7.61 7.81
C PHE A 59 -5.80 6.43 7.02
N SER A 60 -4.83 5.72 7.60
CA SER A 60 -4.17 4.56 6.97
C SER A 60 -5.10 3.35 6.80
N SER A 61 -6.22 3.27 7.51
CA SER A 61 -7.23 2.23 7.37
C SER A 61 -8.49 2.68 6.64
N TYR A 62 -8.53 3.92 6.13
CA TYR A 62 -9.77 4.46 5.57
C TYR A 62 -10.10 3.77 4.23
N PRO A 63 -11.23 3.06 4.15
CA PRO A 63 -11.51 2.16 3.02
C PRO A 63 -12.02 2.91 1.78
N ASN A 64 -12.51 4.15 1.93
CA ASN A 64 -13.23 4.82 0.85
C ASN A 64 -12.30 5.57 -0.11
N LYS A 65 -11.70 4.79 -1.02
CA LYS A 65 -10.85 5.27 -2.12
C LYS A 65 -11.60 6.17 -3.09
N SER A 66 -12.89 5.92 -3.37
CA SER A 66 -13.66 6.73 -4.31
C SER A 66 -13.93 8.15 -3.78
N ALA A 67 -14.20 8.31 -2.47
CA ALA A 67 -14.30 9.62 -1.83
C ALA A 67 -12.97 10.41 -1.91
N PHE A 68 -11.83 9.72 -1.82
CA PHE A 68 -10.53 10.33 -2.02
C PHE A 68 -10.30 10.71 -3.48
N CYS A 69 -10.49 9.79 -4.43
CA CYS A 69 -10.23 10.01 -5.85
C CYS A 69 -11.16 11.04 -6.49
N THR A 70 -12.39 11.20 -5.98
CA THR A 70 -13.33 12.25 -6.45
C THR A 70 -12.90 13.64 -6.02
N ARG A 71 -12.16 13.76 -4.91
CA ARG A 71 -11.78 15.06 -4.33
C ARG A 71 -10.34 15.45 -4.59
N PHE A 72 -9.44 14.48 -4.58
CA PHE A 72 -8.02 14.65 -4.81
C PHE A 72 -7.61 13.78 -6.00
N PRO A 73 -6.99 14.36 -7.04
CA PRO A 73 -6.46 13.57 -8.13
C PRO A 73 -5.37 12.61 -7.60
N PRO A 74 -5.13 11.49 -8.30
CA PRO A 74 -4.04 10.60 -7.96
C PRO A 74 -2.71 11.36 -7.85
N LEU A 75 -1.97 11.10 -6.77
CA LEU A 75 -0.66 11.67 -6.59
C LEU A 75 0.33 11.02 -7.55
N LEU A 76 1.23 11.82 -8.10
CA LEU A 76 2.29 11.32 -8.95
C LEU A 76 3.52 11.03 -8.10
N VAL A 77 4.04 9.81 -8.19
CA VAL A 77 5.25 9.43 -7.49
C VAL A 77 6.42 9.51 -8.46
N GLN A 78 7.33 10.43 -8.18
CA GLN A 78 8.58 10.59 -8.91
C GLN A 78 9.71 9.96 -8.10
N PHE A 79 10.24 8.85 -8.61
CA PHE A 79 11.36 8.15 -8.03
C PHE A 79 12.69 8.77 -8.44
N ASN A 80 13.72 8.49 -7.63
CA ASN A 80 15.11 8.74 -7.97
C ASN A 80 15.45 10.22 -8.24
N VAL A 81 14.88 11.15 -7.45
CA VAL A 81 15.26 12.55 -7.53
C VAL A 81 16.51 12.77 -6.68
N CYS A 82 17.65 13.03 -7.33
CA CYS A 82 18.85 13.47 -6.63
C CYS A 82 18.61 14.90 -6.11
N VAL A 83 18.42 15.02 -4.80
CA VAL A 83 18.31 16.33 -4.15
C VAL A 83 19.61 16.57 -3.42
N GLN A 84 20.39 17.56 -3.87
CA GLN A 84 21.43 18.11 -3.03
C GLN A 84 20.76 18.90 -1.90
N ALA A 85 20.68 18.31 -0.71
CA ALA A 85 20.28 18.99 0.51
C ALA A 85 21.55 19.30 1.32
N PRO A 86 21.87 20.57 1.61
CA PRO A 86 23.08 20.94 2.35
C PRO A 86 23.09 20.50 3.83
N ASP A 87 21.93 20.16 4.41
CA ASP A 87 21.75 20.12 5.87
C ASP A 87 21.14 18.80 6.39
N LEU A 88 21.64 17.62 5.95
CA LEU A 88 21.33 16.37 6.64
C LEU A 88 22.55 15.81 7.39
N PRO A 89 22.38 15.35 8.65
CA PRO A 89 23.45 14.68 9.35
C PRO A 89 23.76 13.38 8.62
N SER A 90 24.99 13.29 8.11
CA SER A 90 25.63 12.05 7.67
C SER A 90 25.52 11.03 8.80
N ASN A 91 24.51 10.16 8.74
CA ASN A 91 24.36 9.14 9.76
C ASN A 91 25.31 8.00 9.45
N ASN A 92 26.16 7.68 10.44
CA ASN A 92 27.16 6.63 10.38
C ASN A 92 26.46 5.26 10.18
N GLY A 93 26.50 4.72 8.95
CA GLY A 93 26.03 3.36 8.66
C GLY A 93 25.42 3.15 7.27
N HIS A 94 26.27 3.02 6.26
CA HIS A 94 26.15 2.15 5.06
C HIS A 94 24.81 1.94 4.30
N HIS A 95 23.89 2.90 4.27
CA HIS A 95 22.77 2.86 3.30
C HIS A 95 22.61 4.21 2.61
N GLU A 96 22.83 4.26 1.28
CA GLU A 96 22.51 5.45 0.50
C GLU A 96 20.98 5.60 0.47
N LEU A 97 20.47 6.79 0.77
CA LEU A 97 19.02 7.06 0.77
C LEU A 97 18.66 7.84 -0.49
N ARG A 98 17.60 7.42 -1.19
CA ARG A 98 17.06 8.18 -2.32
C ARG A 98 15.75 8.85 -1.96
N THR A 99 15.57 10.06 -2.48
CA THR A 99 14.35 10.83 -2.26
C THR A 99 13.27 10.35 -3.23
N CYS A 100 12.16 9.89 -2.66
CA CYS A 100 10.90 9.74 -3.36
C CYS A 100 10.13 11.06 -3.25
N LYS A 101 9.67 11.58 -4.38
CA LYS A 101 8.91 12.83 -4.43
C LYS A 101 7.47 12.52 -4.82
N VAL A 102 6.54 12.80 -3.92
CA VAL A 102 5.10 12.68 -4.18
C VAL A 102 4.58 14.07 -4.56
N ILE A 103 4.04 14.17 -5.77
CA ILE A 103 3.57 15.40 -6.38
C ILE A 103 2.05 15.40 -6.34
N ASP A 104 1.49 16.41 -5.69
CA ASP A 104 0.06 16.72 -5.75
C ASP A 104 -0.22 17.54 -7.03
N PRO A 105 -1.00 17.02 -8.00
CA PRO A 105 -1.34 17.75 -9.22
C PRO A 105 -2.08 19.08 -8.95
N ILE A 106 -2.83 19.18 -7.85
CA ILE A 106 -3.54 20.41 -7.43
C ILE A 106 -2.55 21.43 -6.86
N ASN A 107 -1.53 20.96 -6.12
CA ASN A 107 -0.56 21.83 -5.46
C ASN A 107 0.90 21.48 -5.83
N LYS A 108 1.26 21.78 -7.07
CA LYS A 108 2.59 21.47 -7.65
C LYS A 108 3.76 22.13 -6.92
N ASN A 109 3.51 23.20 -6.15
CA ASN A 109 4.53 23.99 -5.48
C ASN A 109 5.04 23.34 -4.19
N ILE A 110 4.33 22.34 -3.65
CA ILE A 110 4.66 21.70 -2.38
C ILE A 110 4.67 20.19 -2.57
N ALA A 111 5.80 19.68 -3.06
CA ALA A 111 5.99 18.23 -3.18
C ALA A 111 6.38 17.62 -1.83
N LEU A 112 5.68 16.56 -1.44
CA LEU A 112 6.04 15.76 -0.29
C LEU A 112 7.26 14.91 -0.65
N ARG A 113 8.17 14.75 0.30
CA ARG A 113 9.42 14.01 0.10
C ARG A 113 9.54 12.99 1.21
N CYS A 114 9.78 11.74 0.84
CA CYS A 114 10.21 10.72 1.78
C CYS A 114 11.55 10.12 1.31
N GLN A 115 12.26 9.51 2.25
CA GLN A 115 13.49 8.79 1.96
C GLN A 115 13.17 7.30 1.93
N ILE A 116 13.56 6.65 0.85
CA ILE A 116 13.46 5.20 0.70
C ILE A 116 14.89 4.67 0.49
N PRO A 117 15.28 3.57 1.15
CA PRO A 117 16.59 2.95 0.97
C PRO A 117 16.91 2.72 -0.52
N GLN A 118 18.13 3.07 -0.95
CA GLN A 118 18.55 2.94 -2.34
C GLN A 118 18.52 1.50 -2.82
N GLU A 119 18.77 0.55 -1.92
CA GLU A 119 18.77 -0.88 -2.20
C GLU A 119 17.40 -1.33 -2.73
N ILE A 120 16.30 -0.77 -2.21
CA ILE A 120 14.95 -1.07 -2.71
C ILE A 120 14.81 -0.67 -4.18
N TYR A 121 15.42 0.44 -4.59
CA TYR A 121 15.37 0.89 -6.00
C TYR A 121 16.31 0.13 -6.93
N GLN A 122 17.47 -0.28 -6.43
CA GLN A 122 18.51 -0.91 -7.26
C GLN A 122 18.30 -2.42 -7.39
N GLU A 123 17.73 -3.03 -6.37
CA GLU A 123 17.66 -4.47 -6.26
C GLU A 123 16.25 -5.03 -6.47
N MET A 124 15.20 -4.27 -6.15
CA MET A 124 13.82 -4.76 -6.27
C MET A 124 13.15 -4.34 -7.58
N HIS A 125 12.31 -5.23 -8.12
CA HIS A 125 11.42 -4.91 -9.23
C HIS A 125 10.14 -4.28 -8.70
N PHE A 126 9.61 -3.30 -9.43
CA PHE A 126 8.32 -2.70 -9.12
C PHE A 126 7.18 -3.59 -9.62
N ALA A 127 6.29 -4.00 -8.72
CA ALA A 127 5.14 -4.86 -9.05
C ALA A 127 3.84 -4.05 -9.11
N GLY A 128 3.72 -2.94 -8.38
CA GLY A 128 2.52 -2.13 -8.41
C GLY A 128 2.42 -1.09 -7.30
N ILE A 129 1.35 -0.29 -7.35
CA ILE A 129 1.07 0.75 -6.37
C ILE A 129 -0.40 0.70 -5.96
N SER A 130 -0.67 0.75 -4.66
CA SER A 130 -2.05 0.78 -4.14
C SER A 130 -2.10 1.46 -2.78
N TYR A 131 -3.12 2.30 -2.53
CA TYR A 131 -3.32 2.99 -1.24
C TYR A 131 -2.10 3.77 -0.70
N GLY A 132 -1.30 4.36 -1.58
CA GLY A 132 -0.06 5.05 -1.17
C GLY A 132 1.08 4.12 -0.76
N GLN A 133 0.96 2.82 -1.07
CA GLN A 133 1.98 1.83 -0.85
C GLN A 133 2.59 1.39 -2.18
N LEU A 134 3.92 1.40 -2.24
CA LEU A 134 4.71 0.80 -3.30
C LEU A 134 4.87 -0.68 -3.03
N ILE A 135 4.66 -1.53 -4.03
CA ILE A 135 4.87 -2.97 -3.93
C ILE A 135 6.07 -3.33 -4.80
N CYS A 136 7.05 -3.96 -4.17
CA CYS A 136 8.31 -4.32 -4.78
C CYS A 136 8.64 -5.79 -4.53
N GLY A 137 9.37 -6.42 -5.44
CA GLY A 137 9.80 -7.81 -5.25
C GLY A 137 11.05 -8.21 -6.02
N ARG A 138 11.78 -9.18 -5.46
CA ARG A 138 12.94 -9.83 -6.07
C ARG A 138 13.20 -11.18 -5.42
N ALA A 139 13.49 -12.23 -6.18
CA ALA A 139 13.98 -13.50 -5.64
C ALA A 139 13.15 -14.09 -4.48
N GLY A 140 11.83 -13.92 -4.56
CA GLY A 140 10.86 -14.38 -3.56
C GLY A 140 10.70 -13.46 -2.35
N TYR A 141 11.51 -12.40 -2.23
CA TYR A 141 11.28 -11.31 -1.30
C TYR A 141 10.27 -10.33 -1.89
N CYS A 142 9.28 -9.97 -1.08
CA CYS A 142 8.34 -8.90 -1.39
C CYS A 142 8.48 -7.81 -0.31
N LEU A 143 8.32 -6.55 -0.69
CA LEU A 143 8.32 -5.40 0.20
C LEU A 143 7.15 -4.50 -0.14
N VAL A 144 6.49 -3.98 0.91
CA VAL A 144 5.48 -2.93 0.80
C VAL A 144 6.02 -1.67 1.46
N VAL A 145 6.13 -0.58 0.70
CA VAL A 145 6.77 0.67 1.16
C VAL A 145 5.77 1.82 1.12
N ASP A 146 5.59 2.47 2.26
CA ASP A 146 4.74 3.65 2.37
C ASP A 146 5.43 4.86 1.73
N VAL A 147 4.82 5.43 0.69
CA VAL A 147 5.47 6.51 -0.09
C VAL A 147 5.47 7.86 0.62
N PHE A 148 4.81 8.00 1.78
CA PHE A 148 4.76 9.24 2.54
C PHE A 148 5.76 9.26 3.70
N SER A 149 5.96 8.11 4.34
CA SER A 149 6.79 7.94 5.53
C SER A 149 8.08 7.16 5.27
N GLY A 150 8.15 6.38 4.19
CA GLY A 150 9.24 5.45 3.92
C GLY A 150 9.19 4.18 4.80
N ALA A 151 8.12 3.97 5.57
CA ALA A 151 7.95 2.77 6.37
C ALA A 151 7.87 1.52 5.46
N VAL A 152 8.55 0.45 5.86
CA VAL A 152 8.62 -0.80 5.08
C VAL A 152 7.97 -1.92 5.86
N VAL A 153 7.12 -2.68 5.18
CA VAL A 153 6.56 -3.94 5.65
C VAL A 153 7.08 -5.06 4.76
N SER A 154 7.63 -6.11 5.38
CA SER A 154 8.11 -7.30 4.68
C SER A 154 7.20 -8.49 5.01
N PRO A 155 6.43 -9.00 4.03
CA PRO A 155 5.81 -10.32 4.13
C PRO A 155 6.85 -11.44 4.31
N PRO A 156 6.42 -12.66 4.68
CA PRO A 156 7.28 -13.85 4.58
C PRO A 156 7.73 -14.08 3.13
N ARG A 157 8.82 -14.81 2.95
CA ARG A 157 9.32 -15.15 1.61
C ARG A 157 8.27 -15.98 0.86
N LEU A 158 8.10 -15.70 -0.43
CA LEU A 158 7.21 -16.48 -1.29
C LEU A 158 7.64 -17.97 -1.28
N PRO A 159 6.69 -18.90 -1.09
CA PRO A 159 6.97 -20.32 -1.05
C PRO A 159 7.11 -20.87 -2.47
N PHE A 160 8.16 -20.48 -3.20
CA PHE A 160 8.40 -21.05 -4.52
C PHE A 160 8.58 -22.57 -4.40
N SER A 161 7.74 -23.32 -5.11
CA SER A 161 7.86 -24.78 -5.17
C SER A 161 8.96 -25.16 -6.17
N GLY A 162 10.08 -25.72 -5.70
CA GLY A 162 11.08 -26.47 -6.48
C GLY A 162 12.37 -25.74 -6.88
N ASP A 163 13.35 -26.51 -7.37
CA ASP A 163 14.63 -26.03 -7.91
C ASP A 163 14.39 -25.37 -9.27
N PHE A 164 14.16 -24.04 -9.30
CA PHE A 164 13.81 -23.36 -10.54
C PHE A 164 14.72 -22.17 -10.87
N GLU A 165 14.99 -22.05 -12.18
CA GLU A 165 15.98 -21.17 -12.80
C GLU A 165 15.66 -19.68 -12.63
N PHE A 166 16.74 -18.88 -12.62
CA PHE A 166 16.88 -17.43 -12.52
C PHE A 166 15.87 -16.53 -13.30
N GLY A 167 15.03 -17.09 -14.16
CA GLY A 167 14.10 -16.35 -15.03
C GLY A 167 12.63 -16.32 -14.58
N ARG A 168 12.24 -17.01 -13.49
CA ARG A 168 10.83 -17.09 -13.03
C ARG A 168 10.52 -16.27 -11.77
N GLU A 169 11.50 -15.54 -11.26
CA GLU A 169 11.36 -14.68 -10.06
C GLU A 169 10.84 -13.27 -10.38
N PHE A 170 10.21 -13.08 -11.55
CA PHE A 170 9.65 -11.81 -11.95
C PHE A 170 8.27 -11.61 -11.33
N TYR A 171 8.10 -10.40 -10.79
CA TYR A 171 6.83 -9.91 -10.26
C TYR A 171 6.17 -9.12 -11.38
N PHE A 172 5.03 -9.59 -11.87
CA PHE A 172 4.32 -8.94 -12.97
C PHE A 172 3.33 -7.88 -12.48
N SER A 173 2.60 -8.21 -11.41
CA SER A 173 1.58 -7.35 -10.84
C SER A 173 1.52 -7.51 -9.32
N GLY A 174 1.25 -6.41 -8.62
CA GLY A 174 1.06 -6.39 -7.18
C GLY A 174 0.00 -5.36 -6.77
N ILE A 175 -0.95 -5.77 -5.94
CA ILE A 175 -2.02 -4.89 -5.44
C ILE A 175 -2.42 -5.27 -4.01
N LEU A 176 -2.72 -4.27 -3.19
CA LEU A 176 -3.41 -4.48 -1.92
C LEU A 176 -4.92 -4.45 -2.13
N THR A 177 -5.66 -5.29 -1.40
CA THR A 177 -7.12 -5.30 -1.49
C THR A 177 -7.77 -4.18 -0.68
N ALA A 178 -7.10 -3.70 0.34
CA ALA A 178 -7.48 -2.58 1.19
C ALA A 178 -6.21 -1.82 1.60
N PRO A 179 -6.31 -0.63 2.22
CA PRO A 179 -5.14 -0.02 2.84
C PRO A 179 -4.45 -1.00 3.81
N ILE A 180 -3.12 -1.06 3.83
CA ILE A 180 -2.35 -2.09 4.55
C ILE A 180 -2.69 -2.20 6.05
N ALA A 181 -3.11 -1.11 6.67
CA ALA A 181 -3.49 -1.09 8.08
C ALA A 181 -4.96 -1.50 8.33
N SER A 182 -5.73 -1.76 7.28
CA SER A 182 -7.14 -2.15 7.36
C SER A 182 -7.28 -3.60 7.82
N PRO A 183 -8.33 -3.93 8.58
CA PRO A 183 -8.65 -5.31 8.88
C PRO A 183 -8.94 -6.08 7.58
N ASN A 184 -8.52 -7.34 7.51
CA ASN A 184 -8.68 -8.19 6.32
C ASN A 184 -8.08 -7.56 5.05
N SER A 185 -7.01 -6.78 5.16
CA SER A 185 -6.22 -6.39 4.00
C SER A 185 -5.42 -7.60 3.51
N HIS A 186 -5.39 -7.79 2.20
CA HIS A 186 -4.60 -8.81 1.53
C HIS A 186 -3.64 -8.15 0.54
N LEU A 187 -2.45 -8.72 0.39
CA LEU A 187 -1.51 -8.40 -0.67
C LEU A 187 -1.55 -9.50 -1.71
N LEU A 188 -1.94 -9.13 -2.93
CA LEU A 188 -1.93 -10.00 -4.08
C LEU A 188 -0.67 -9.72 -4.90
N VAL A 189 0.04 -10.78 -5.25
CA VAL A 189 1.26 -10.72 -6.06
C VAL A 189 1.23 -11.80 -7.12
N SER A 190 1.40 -11.38 -8.37
CA SER A 190 1.50 -12.27 -9.53
C SER A 190 2.96 -12.51 -9.92
N THR A 191 3.26 -13.77 -10.21
CA THR A 191 4.51 -14.24 -10.81
C THR A 191 4.21 -14.95 -12.14
N ALA A 192 5.23 -15.54 -12.77
CA ALA A 192 5.05 -16.18 -14.09
C ALA A 192 4.04 -17.34 -14.07
N ILE A 193 3.93 -18.04 -12.94
CA ILE A 193 3.16 -19.28 -12.83
C ILE A 193 2.19 -19.30 -11.66
N SER A 194 2.21 -18.28 -10.81
CA SER A 194 1.44 -18.30 -9.57
C SER A 194 0.92 -16.92 -9.21
N LEU A 195 -0.31 -16.88 -8.74
CA LEU A 195 -0.88 -15.76 -8.02
C LEU A 195 -0.84 -16.08 -6.52
N PHE A 196 -0.20 -15.22 -5.75
CA PHE A 196 -0.06 -15.36 -4.32
C PHE A 196 -0.95 -14.38 -3.58
N ASP A 197 -1.56 -14.85 -2.50
CA ASP A 197 -2.33 -14.05 -1.56
C ASP A 197 -1.68 -14.10 -0.16
N TRP A 198 -1.31 -12.94 0.35
CA TRP A 198 -0.87 -12.77 1.73
C TRP A 198 -1.90 -11.93 2.50
N PRO A 199 -2.65 -12.56 3.43
CA PRO A 199 -3.37 -11.80 4.44
C PRO A 199 -2.36 -11.01 5.27
N VAL A 200 -2.51 -9.68 5.33
CA VAL A 200 -1.53 -8.79 5.97
C VAL A 200 -1.39 -9.16 7.45
N GLY A 201 -0.14 -9.43 7.87
CA GLY A 201 0.19 -9.90 9.22
C GLY A 201 0.21 -11.42 9.40
N SER A 202 -0.12 -12.19 8.36
CA SER A 202 0.04 -13.65 8.35
C SER A 202 1.51 -14.07 8.22
N ASN A 203 1.81 -15.29 8.66
CA ASN A 203 3.12 -15.91 8.51
C ASN A 203 3.27 -16.74 7.22
N SER A 204 2.22 -16.85 6.41
CA SER A 204 2.21 -17.67 5.20
C SER A 204 1.42 -17.03 4.06
N TRP A 205 1.76 -17.46 2.85
CA TRP A 205 1.04 -17.16 1.62
C TRP A 205 0.09 -18.30 1.25
N SER A 206 -1.03 -17.96 0.62
CA SER A 206 -1.82 -18.89 -0.19
C SER A 206 -1.38 -18.77 -1.64
N GLU A 207 -1.38 -19.85 -2.39
CA GLU A 207 -0.94 -19.89 -3.79
C GLU A 207 -2.04 -20.46 -4.69
N LEU A 208 -2.26 -19.79 -5.81
CA LEU A 208 -3.02 -20.29 -6.95
C LEU A 208 -2.05 -20.50 -8.11
N GLN A 209 -1.89 -21.75 -8.54
CA GLN A 209 -1.10 -22.11 -9.73
C GLN A 209 -1.85 -21.69 -10.99
N LEU A 210 -1.14 -21.05 -11.91
CA LEU A 210 -1.61 -20.56 -13.21
C LEU A 210 -1.18 -21.54 -14.31
N SER A 211 -2.00 -21.68 -15.34
CA SER A 211 -1.83 -22.62 -16.46
C SER A 211 -0.90 -22.10 -17.56
N ASP A 212 0.28 -21.62 -17.18
CA ASP A 212 1.30 -20.96 -18.02
C ASP A 212 0.99 -19.51 -18.45
N GLU A 213 -0.19 -18.96 -18.16
CA GLU A 213 -0.48 -17.54 -18.39
C GLU A 213 -0.20 -16.68 -17.15
N SER A 214 0.64 -15.67 -17.30
CA SER A 214 1.00 -14.77 -16.20
C SER A 214 -0.03 -13.66 -16.02
N ILE A 215 -0.44 -13.37 -14.78
CA ILE A 215 -1.32 -12.22 -14.51
C ILE A 215 -0.48 -10.95 -14.57
N GLU A 216 -0.70 -10.17 -15.61
CA GLU A 216 0.07 -8.96 -15.94
C GLU A 216 -0.49 -7.71 -15.25
N GLN A 217 -1.78 -7.72 -14.91
CA GLN A 217 -2.41 -6.59 -14.25
C GLN A 217 -3.54 -7.04 -13.34
N ILE A 218 -3.69 -6.35 -12.20
CA ILE A 218 -4.85 -6.49 -11.32
C ILE A 218 -5.35 -5.08 -11.00
N VAL A 219 -6.65 -4.84 -11.17
CA VAL A 219 -7.32 -3.58 -10.87
C VAL A 219 -8.53 -3.81 -9.98
N GLU A 220 -8.87 -2.81 -9.19
CA GLU A 220 -10.09 -2.81 -8.37
C GLU A 220 -11.21 -2.09 -9.15
N PHE A 221 -12.33 -2.78 -9.37
CA PHE A 221 -13.50 -2.25 -10.06
C PHE A 221 -14.78 -2.64 -9.33
N ASN A 222 -15.59 -1.65 -8.94
CA ASN A 222 -16.87 -1.85 -8.22
C ASN A 222 -16.79 -2.80 -7.00
N GLY A 223 -15.70 -2.71 -6.22
CA GLY A 223 -15.48 -3.54 -5.04
C GLY A 223 -15.06 -4.98 -5.34
N GLN A 224 -14.79 -5.31 -6.60
CA GLN A 224 -14.20 -6.57 -7.03
C GLN A 224 -12.80 -6.34 -7.59
N PHE A 225 -11.97 -7.38 -7.56
CA PHE A 225 -10.65 -7.36 -8.18
C PHE A 225 -10.74 -8.05 -9.53
N ILE A 226 -10.30 -7.35 -10.57
CA ILE A 226 -10.29 -7.83 -11.95
C ILE A 226 -8.84 -8.00 -12.38
N ALA A 227 -8.51 -9.19 -12.85
CA ALA A 227 -7.18 -9.55 -13.32
C ALA A 227 -7.17 -9.68 -14.85
N MET A 228 -6.02 -9.39 -15.47
CA MET A 228 -5.77 -9.61 -16.88
C MET A 228 -4.48 -10.40 -17.06
N ASP A 229 -4.52 -11.44 -17.89
CA ASP A 229 -3.33 -12.22 -18.25
C ASP A 229 -2.58 -11.64 -19.47
N ASP A 230 -1.43 -12.23 -19.77
CA ASP A 230 -0.61 -11.91 -20.95
C ASP A 230 -1.29 -12.18 -22.31
N CYS A 231 -2.38 -12.95 -22.31
CA CYS A 231 -3.24 -13.24 -23.46
C CYS A 231 -4.48 -12.33 -23.52
N TYR A 232 -4.58 -11.33 -22.64
CA TYR A 232 -5.67 -10.35 -22.55
C TYR A 232 -7.02 -10.94 -22.14
N LYS A 233 -7.04 -12.15 -21.57
CA LYS A 233 -8.24 -12.68 -20.93
C LYS A 233 -8.44 -11.96 -19.61
N ILE A 234 -9.70 -11.72 -19.26
CA ILE A 234 -10.10 -10.99 -18.07
C ILE A 234 -10.72 -11.97 -17.07
N TYR A 235 -10.36 -11.83 -15.80
CA TYR A 235 -10.84 -12.68 -14.72
C TYR A 235 -11.38 -11.86 -13.56
N ALA A 236 -12.48 -12.31 -12.96
CA ALA A 236 -12.89 -11.90 -11.63
C ALA A 236 -12.10 -12.71 -10.60
N LEU A 237 -11.44 -12.03 -9.67
CA LEU A 237 -10.66 -12.64 -8.61
C LEU A 237 -11.55 -12.95 -7.40
N GLN A 238 -11.46 -14.18 -6.92
CA GLN A 238 -12.15 -14.68 -5.74
C GLN A 238 -11.14 -14.84 -4.60
N LEU A 239 -11.30 -14.11 -3.51
CA LEU A 239 -10.41 -14.18 -2.34
C LEU A 239 -10.83 -15.26 -1.33
N SER A 240 -12.13 -15.57 -1.28
CA SER A 240 -12.73 -16.46 -0.27
C SER A 240 -13.72 -17.42 -0.94
N PRO A 241 -13.80 -18.70 -0.53
CA PRO A 241 -13.07 -19.34 0.58
C PRO A 241 -11.62 -19.77 0.25
N GLN A 242 -11.25 -19.78 -1.03
CA GLN A 242 -9.90 -20.02 -1.53
C GLN A 242 -9.62 -19.05 -2.67
N LEU A 243 -8.34 -18.71 -2.87
CA LEU A 243 -7.91 -17.86 -3.97
C LEU A 243 -8.26 -18.54 -5.31
N GLY A 244 -8.99 -17.82 -6.16
CA GLY A 244 -9.45 -18.34 -7.44
C GLY A 244 -9.59 -17.25 -8.50
N LEU A 245 -9.61 -17.66 -9.75
CA LEU A 245 -9.87 -16.81 -10.92
C LEU A 245 -11.06 -17.36 -11.68
N GLN A 246 -12.02 -16.49 -11.99
CA GLN A 246 -13.18 -16.82 -12.81
C GLN A 246 -13.13 -15.99 -14.08
N GLU A 247 -12.95 -16.62 -15.23
CA GLU A 247 -12.93 -15.93 -16.52
C GLU A 247 -14.25 -15.19 -16.77
N ILE A 248 -14.13 -13.95 -17.20
CA ILE A 248 -15.25 -13.11 -17.61
C ILE A 248 -15.32 -13.17 -19.13
N THR A 249 -16.48 -13.54 -19.66
CA THR A 249 -16.72 -13.48 -21.10
C THR A 249 -16.62 -12.04 -21.57
N THR A 250 -15.65 -11.78 -22.44
CA THR A 250 -15.44 -10.46 -23.06
C THR A 250 -15.81 -10.54 -24.53
N GLU A 251 -16.61 -9.57 -24.98
CA GLU A 251 -16.87 -9.38 -26.41
C GLU A 251 -15.94 -8.28 -26.91
N TRP A 252 -15.08 -8.61 -27.87
CA TRP A 252 -14.22 -7.62 -28.52
C TRP A 252 -15.07 -6.75 -29.43
N VAL A 253 -15.13 -5.45 -29.15
CA VAL A 253 -15.77 -4.48 -30.04
C VAL A 253 -14.76 -4.10 -31.13
N GLY A 254 -14.66 -4.94 -32.17
CA GLY A 254 -13.79 -4.75 -33.33
C GLY A 254 -13.29 -6.06 -33.93
N ASP A 255 -12.91 -6.03 -35.22
CA ASP A 255 -12.53 -7.24 -35.98
C ASP A 255 -11.10 -7.75 -35.71
N GLN A 256 -10.31 -7.07 -34.87
CA GLN A 256 -8.92 -7.48 -34.59
C GLN A 256 -8.57 -7.45 -33.10
N PRO A 257 -7.94 -8.52 -32.56
CA PRO A 257 -7.27 -8.46 -31.28
C PRO A 257 -6.16 -7.39 -31.32
N PRO A 258 -5.80 -6.79 -30.17
CA PRO A 258 -4.75 -5.78 -30.10
C PRO A 258 -3.46 -6.30 -30.75
N SER A 259 -2.86 -5.46 -31.60
CA SER A 259 -1.61 -5.81 -32.27
C SER A 259 -0.50 -6.07 -31.25
N SER A 260 0.40 -7.03 -31.52
CA SER A 260 1.49 -7.43 -30.63
C SER A 260 2.49 -6.31 -30.25
N TYR A 261 2.34 -5.11 -30.82
CA TYR A 261 3.22 -3.97 -30.60
C TYR A 261 2.75 -3.02 -29.51
N THR A 262 1.48 -3.08 -29.10
CA THR A 262 0.94 -2.30 -27.98
C THR A 262 0.36 -3.24 -26.94
N LYS A 263 1.03 -3.32 -25.78
CA LYS A 263 0.55 -4.07 -24.63
C LYS A 263 -0.67 -3.32 -24.08
N PRO A 264 -1.89 -3.88 -24.11
CA PRO A 264 -3.08 -3.23 -23.58
C PRO A 264 -3.02 -3.14 -22.06
N TRP A 265 -3.77 -2.18 -21.49
CA TRP A 265 -3.87 -1.95 -20.06
C TRP A 265 -5.33 -1.77 -19.66
N LEU A 266 -5.71 -2.37 -18.53
CA LEU A 266 -6.99 -2.11 -17.87
C LEU A 266 -6.93 -0.75 -17.17
N VAL A 267 -7.96 0.06 -17.41
CA VAL A 267 -8.14 1.38 -16.81
C VAL A 267 -9.55 1.47 -16.24
N VAL A 268 -9.64 1.82 -14.97
CA VAL A 268 -10.92 2.11 -14.31
C VAL A 268 -11.19 3.61 -14.42
N CYS A 269 -12.28 3.96 -15.09
CA CYS A 269 -12.73 5.34 -15.31
C CYS A 269 -14.16 5.50 -14.79
N GLY A 270 -14.29 5.92 -13.54
CA GLY A 270 -15.60 6.03 -12.89
C GLY A 270 -16.26 4.66 -12.76
N ASP A 271 -17.42 4.50 -13.41
CA ASP A 271 -18.21 3.27 -13.48
C ASP A 271 -17.86 2.38 -14.69
N MET A 272 -16.86 2.76 -15.49
CA MET A 272 -16.39 1.99 -16.64
C MET A 272 -15.05 1.31 -16.37
N LEU A 273 -14.94 0.06 -16.79
CA LEU A 273 -13.67 -0.64 -16.95
C LEU A 273 -13.33 -0.71 -18.44
N LEU A 274 -12.21 -0.09 -18.82
CA LEU A 274 -11.77 0.04 -20.21
C LEU A 274 -10.47 -0.73 -20.40
N MET A 275 -10.33 -1.39 -21.56
CA MET A 275 -9.04 -1.87 -22.03
C MET A 275 -8.52 -0.90 -23.08
N VAL A 276 -7.35 -0.33 -22.85
CA VAL A 276 -6.75 0.70 -23.73
C VAL A 276 -5.46 0.13 -24.34
N SER A 277 -5.30 0.27 -25.65
CA SER A 277 -4.14 -0.16 -26.45
C SER A 277 -3.58 0.94 -27.34
#